data_AF-A0A0F0FJ81-F1
#
_entry.id   AF-A0A0F0FJ81-F1
#
_cell.length_a   1.000
_cell.length_b   1.000
_cell.length_c   1.000
_cell.angle_alpha   90.00
_cell.angle_beta   90.00
_cell.angle_gamma   90.00
#
_symmetry.space_group_name_H-M   'P 1'
#
loop_
_entity.id
_entity.type
_entity.pdbx_description
1 polymer ?
#
loop_
_entity_poly.entity_id
_entity_poly.type
_entity_poly.pdbx_seq_one_letter_code
_entity_poly.pdbx_strand_id
1 'polypeptide(L)'
;MRRPRVAAIDTTGLTVEQVELQLYTMLRGMELEPEWITATNRYRDDERIHGLRADAPWPELGARDRIAVSVFRGSSEGWTVNVDQIHLTQDASGPHWAVRKLLCAKVFGRDLAFSIARVISEALDLV
;
A
#
# COMPACT_ATOMS: atom_id res chain seq x y z
N MET A 1 1.68 -27.19 8.59
CA MET A 1 0.65 -26.53 7.75
C MET A 1 1.33 -25.95 6.52
N ARG A 2 0.87 -26.29 5.31
CA ARG A 2 1.39 -25.74 4.05
C ARG A 2 0.84 -24.33 3.92
N ARG A 3 1.71 -23.31 3.86
CA ARG A 3 1.28 -21.90 3.73
C ARG A 3 0.49 -21.72 2.43
N PRO A 4 -0.62 -20.95 2.44
CA PRO A 4 -1.26 -20.52 1.19
C PRO A 4 -0.23 -19.74 0.37
N ARG A 5 -0.15 -20.02 -0.94
CA ARG A 5 0.73 -19.28 -1.86
C ARG A 5 0.02 -17.97 -2.19
N VAL A 6 0.63 -16.85 -1.84
CA VAL A 6 0.20 -15.53 -2.32
C VAL A 6 0.63 -15.40 -3.79
N ALA A 7 -0.32 -15.07 -4.67
CA ALA A 7 -0.04 -14.81 -6.07
C ALA A 7 0.43 -13.36 -6.23
N ALA A 8 1.53 -13.14 -6.93
CA ALA A 8 2.00 -11.79 -7.22
C ALA A 8 1.00 -11.05 -8.12
N ILE A 9 0.79 -9.76 -7.83
CA ILE A 9 -0.02 -8.83 -8.61
C ILE A 9 0.90 -8.20 -9.65
N ASP A 10 0.59 -8.40 -10.93
CA ASP A 10 1.20 -7.57 -11.98
C ASP A 10 0.57 -6.18 -11.93
N THR A 11 1.35 -5.20 -11.47
CA THR A 11 0.89 -3.81 -11.31
C THR A 11 1.04 -2.98 -12.59
N THR A 12 1.60 -3.56 -13.66
CA THR A 12 1.88 -2.87 -14.91
C THR A 12 0.61 -2.32 -15.55
N GLY A 13 0.55 -1.00 -15.73
CA GLY A 13 -0.58 -0.32 -16.36
C GLY A 13 -1.86 -0.27 -15.51
N LEU A 14 -1.80 -0.72 -14.25
CA LEU A 14 -2.93 -0.62 -13.33
C LEU A 14 -3.02 0.76 -12.69
N THR A 15 -4.22 1.14 -12.25
CA THR A 15 -4.43 2.27 -11.35
C THR A 15 -4.29 1.86 -9.89
N VAL A 16 -4.18 2.85 -8.99
CA VAL A 16 -4.18 2.62 -7.54
C VAL A 16 -5.44 1.86 -7.08
N GLU A 17 -6.62 2.22 -7.58
CA GLU A 17 -7.90 1.54 -7.26
C GLU A 17 -7.96 0.10 -7.78
N GLN A 18 -7.32 -0.19 -8.93
CA GLN A 18 -7.26 -1.56 -9.44
C GLN A 18 -6.34 -2.45 -8.59
N VAL A 19 -5.22 -1.92 -8.11
CA VAL A 19 -4.35 -2.64 -7.17
C VAL A 19 -5.04 -2.82 -5.81
N GLU A 20 -5.73 -1.79 -5.32
CA GLU A 20 -6.59 -1.86 -4.12
C GLU A 20 -7.59 -3.00 -4.21
N LEU A 21 -8.35 -3.10 -5.31
CA LEU A 21 -9.38 -4.12 -5.51
C LEU A 21 -8.79 -5.55 -5.53
N GLN A 22 -7.62 -5.73 -6.15
CA GLN A 22 -6.94 -7.02 -6.18
C GLN A 22 -6.45 -7.44 -4.78
N LEU A 23 -5.85 -6.51 -4.04
CA LEU A 23 -5.44 -6.76 -2.65
C LEU A 23 -6.65 -7.06 -1.77
N TYR A 24 -7.74 -6.29 -1.88
CA TYR A 24 -8.97 -6.54 -1.15
C TYR A 24 -9.52 -7.95 -1.43
N THR A 25 -9.61 -8.33 -2.69
CA THR A 25 -10.12 -9.65 -3.12
C THR A 25 -9.24 -10.78 -2.57
N MET A 26 -7.93 -10.61 -2.64
CA MET A 26 -6.96 -11.58 -2.14
C MET A 26 -7.04 -11.74 -0.62
N LEU A 27 -7.02 -10.63 0.12
CA LEU A 27 -7.12 -10.62 1.58
C LEU A 27 -8.41 -11.30 2.06
N ARG A 28 -9.54 -10.98 1.43
CA ARG A 28 -10.83 -11.63 1.71
C ARG A 28 -10.79 -13.13 1.42
N GLY A 29 -10.21 -13.55 0.30
CA GLY A 29 -10.05 -14.98 -0.04
C GLY A 29 -9.16 -15.75 0.94
N MET A 30 -8.35 -15.05 1.73
CA MET A 30 -7.48 -15.61 2.78
C MET A 30 -8.05 -15.44 4.20
N GLU A 31 -9.29 -14.95 4.34
CA GLU A 31 -9.92 -14.63 5.63
C GLU A 31 -9.12 -13.60 6.47
N LEU A 32 -8.34 -12.75 5.80
CA LEU A 32 -7.56 -11.66 6.41
C LEU A 32 -8.27 -10.32 6.17
N GLU A 33 -9.50 -10.18 6.66
CA GLU A 33 -10.33 -9.01 6.37
C GLU A 33 -9.93 -7.79 7.21
N PRO A 34 -9.38 -6.71 6.61
CA PRO A 34 -9.34 -5.41 7.27
C PRO A 34 -10.76 -4.84 7.41
N GLU A 35 -10.94 -3.84 8.27
CA GLU A 35 -12.19 -3.06 8.30
C GLU A 35 -12.41 -2.38 6.94
N TRP A 36 -11.34 -1.85 6.37
CA TRP A 36 -11.26 -1.34 5.02
C TRP A 36 -9.80 -1.30 4.54
N ILE A 37 -9.62 -1.33 3.22
CA ILE A 37 -8.40 -0.96 2.50
C ILE A 37 -8.83 0.00 1.39
N THR A 38 -8.11 1.10 1.23
CA THR A 38 -8.46 2.15 0.26
C THR A 38 -7.22 2.88 -0.23
N ALA A 39 -7.30 3.47 -1.42
CA ALA A 39 -6.42 4.56 -1.83
C ALA A 39 -6.38 5.64 -0.76
N THR A 40 -5.18 6.13 -0.44
CA THR A 40 -5.02 7.16 0.60
C THR A 40 -5.65 8.49 0.18
N ASN A 41 -5.58 8.82 -1.12
CA ASN A 41 -6.29 9.96 -1.71
C ASN A 41 -7.60 9.51 -2.38
N ARG A 42 -8.50 8.92 -1.59
CA ARG A 42 -9.82 8.44 -2.06
C ARG A 42 -10.71 9.58 -2.56
N TYR A 43 -10.62 10.75 -1.93
CA TYR A 43 -11.47 11.92 -2.21
C TYR A 43 -10.94 12.83 -3.31
N ARG A 44 -9.84 12.44 -3.98
CA ARG A 44 -9.36 13.13 -5.17
C ARG A 44 -8.90 14.58 -4.87
N ASP A 45 -8.19 14.75 -3.77
CA ASP A 45 -7.56 16.00 -3.33
C ASP A 45 -6.16 16.18 -3.93
N ASP A 46 -5.42 17.20 -3.46
CA ASP A 46 -4.04 17.50 -3.87
C ASP A 46 -3.09 16.33 -3.56
N GLU A 47 -2.51 15.74 -4.60
CA GLU A 47 -1.65 14.57 -4.50
C GLU A 47 -0.35 14.81 -3.72
N ARG A 48 0.09 16.07 -3.63
CA ARG A 48 1.28 16.44 -2.84
C ARG A 48 1.04 16.26 -1.33
N ILE A 49 -0.22 16.31 -0.91
CA ILE A 49 -0.62 16.23 0.50
C ILE A 49 -1.12 14.81 0.82
N HIS A 50 -1.96 14.26 -0.05
CA HIS A 50 -2.71 13.03 0.23
C HIS A 50 -2.16 11.78 -0.48
N GLY A 51 -1.17 11.93 -1.37
CA GLY A 51 -0.67 10.84 -2.20
C GLY A 51 -1.47 10.65 -3.49
N LEU A 52 -1.20 9.58 -4.22
CA LEU A 52 -1.82 9.33 -5.53
C LEU A 52 -3.33 9.13 -5.41
N ARG A 53 -4.06 9.74 -6.34
CA ARG A 53 -5.51 9.53 -6.48
C ARG A 53 -5.81 8.08 -6.83
N ALA A 54 -7.01 7.64 -6.50
CA ALA A 54 -7.48 6.29 -6.82
C ALA A 54 -7.39 5.95 -8.33
N ASP A 55 -7.62 6.94 -9.21
CA ASP A 55 -7.54 6.79 -10.66
C ASP A 55 -6.16 7.08 -11.27
N ALA A 56 -5.18 7.46 -10.46
CA ALA A 56 -3.81 7.63 -10.92
C ALA A 56 -3.19 6.26 -11.25
N PRO A 57 -2.27 6.19 -12.24
CA PRO A 57 -1.49 5.01 -12.49
C PRO A 57 -0.72 4.57 -11.24
N TRP A 58 -0.63 3.27 -11.01
CA TRP A 58 0.31 2.70 -10.05
C TRP A 58 1.73 3.14 -10.43
N PRO A 59 2.57 3.57 -9.47
CA PRO A 59 3.83 4.20 -9.80
C PRO A 59 4.80 3.20 -10.46
N GLU A 60 5.34 3.60 -11.62
CA GLU A 60 6.52 2.98 -12.19
C GLU A 60 7.73 3.33 -11.32
N LEU A 61 8.44 2.31 -10.85
CA LEU A 61 9.57 2.50 -9.95
C LEU A 61 10.84 2.82 -10.75
N GLY A 62 11.46 3.96 -10.44
CA GLY A 62 12.83 4.23 -10.88
C GLY A 62 13.84 3.28 -10.24
N ALA A 63 15.09 3.29 -10.74
CA ALA A 63 16.15 2.38 -10.29
C ALA A 63 16.48 2.45 -8.79
N ARG A 64 16.06 3.51 -8.10
CA ARG A 64 16.27 3.70 -6.65
C ARG A 64 14.96 3.77 -5.87
N ASP A 65 13.83 3.76 -6.55
CA ASP A 65 12.53 3.84 -5.90
C ASP A 65 12.15 2.47 -5.34
N ARG A 66 11.27 2.46 -4.35
CA ARG A 66 10.75 1.23 -3.76
C ARG A 66 9.36 1.44 -3.21
N ILE A 67 8.55 0.39 -3.25
CA ILE A 67 7.34 0.31 -2.43
C ILE A 67 7.73 -0.17 -1.03
N ALA A 68 7.12 0.42 -0.02
CA ALA A 68 7.26 0.01 1.37
C ALA A 68 5.89 -0.28 1.97
N VAL A 69 5.83 -1.33 2.79
CA VAL A 69 4.67 -1.66 3.61
C VAL A 69 5.02 -1.40 5.06
N SER A 70 4.23 -0.59 5.76
CA SER A 70 4.47 -0.25 7.17
C SER A 70 3.24 -0.55 8.02
N VAL A 71 3.48 -0.98 9.26
CA VAL A 71 2.44 -1.19 10.27
C VAL A 71 2.57 -0.10 11.32
N PHE A 72 1.50 0.63 11.55
CA PHE A 72 1.42 1.71 12.54
C PHE A 72 0.28 1.45 13.52
N ARG A 73 0.44 1.83 14.79
CA ARG A 73 -0.65 1.81 15.76
C ARG A 73 -1.35 3.17 15.76
N GLY A 74 -2.62 3.18 15.41
CA GLY A 74 -3.44 4.39 15.37
C GLY A 74 -3.64 5.02 16.74
N SER A 75 -4.11 6.27 16.76
CA SER A 75 -4.48 7.03 17.96
C SER A 75 -5.82 6.59 18.59
N SER A 76 -6.62 5.82 17.88
CA SER A 76 -7.81 5.12 18.38
C SER A 76 -7.62 3.61 18.22
N GLU A 77 -8.34 2.79 18.99
CA GLU A 77 -8.25 1.32 19.01
C GLU A 77 -8.19 0.74 17.59
N GLY A 78 -6.97 0.49 17.09
CA GLY A 78 -6.77 0.15 15.69
C GLY A 78 -5.30 0.22 15.27
N TRP A 79 -5.00 -0.53 14.23
CA TRP A 79 -3.73 -0.62 13.54
C TRP A 79 -3.96 -0.19 12.09
N THR A 80 -2.93 0.40 11.49
CA THR A 80 -2.94 0.83 10.10
C THR A 80 -1.83 0.09 9.36
N VAL A 81 -2.14 -0.42 8.17
CA VAL A 81 -1.14 -0.92 7.22
C VAL A 81 -1.08 0.06 6.06
N ASN A 82 0.05 0.74 5.89
CA ASN A 82 0.26 1.67 4.77
C ASN A 82 1.09 1.01 3.68
N VAL A 83 0.78 1.36 2.44
CA VAL A 83 1.60 1.07 1.26
C VAL A 83 2.01 2.40 0.64
N ASP A 84 3.31 2.64 0.58
CA ASP A 84 3.87 3.92 0.17
C ASP A 84 5.00 3.72 -0.85
N GLN A 85 5.13 4.64 -1.81
CA GLN A 85 6.31 4.74 -2.66
C GLN A 85 7.34 5.65 -1.99
N ILE A 86 8.52 5.10 -1.72
CA ILE A 86 9.72 5.88 -1.37
C ILE A 86 10.45 6.17 -2.68
N HIS A 87 10.59 7.45 -3.02
CA HIS A 87 11.20 7.87 -4.28
C HIS A 87 12.20 9.02 -4.06
N LEU A 88 13.23 9.07 -4.91
CA LEU A 88 14.20 10.16 -4.90
C LEU A 88 13.64 11.34 -5.70
N THR A 89 13.44 12.47 -5.05
CA THR A 89 13.02 13.71 -5.69
C THR A 89 14.13 14.76 -5.57
N GLN A 90 14.00 15.87 -6.30
CA GLN A 90 14.95 16.97 -6.26
C GLN A 90 14.21 18.30 -6.30
N ASP A 91 14.61 19.21 -5.42
CA ASP A 91 14.17 20.60 -5.43
C ASP A 91 15.37 21.55 -5.39
N ALA A 92 15.14 22.83 -5.08
CA ALA A 92 16.18 23.85 -4.99
C ALA A 92 17.26 23.56 -3.92
N SER A 93 16.97 22.70 -2.93
CA SER A 93 17.90 22.27 -1.88
C SER A 93 18.72 21.04 -2.25
N GLY A 94 18.42 20.42 -3.40
CA GLY A 94 19.09 19.21 -3.91
C GLY A 94 18.25 17.95 -3.77
N PRO A 95 18.87 16.78 -4.04
CA PRO A 95 18.15 15.50 -4.04
C PRO A 95 17.82 15.06 -2.61
N HIS A 96 16.58 14.65 -2.39
CA HIS A 96 16.11 14.12 -1.11
C HIS A 96 15.07 13.02 -1.32
N TRP A 97 14.92 12.15 -0.31
CA TRP A 97 13.92 11.10 -0.33
C TRP A 97 12.56 11.65 0.07
N ALA A 98 11.53 11.30 -0.70
CA ALA A 98 10.15 11.63 -0.41
C ALA A 98 9.29 10.36 -0.34
N VAL A 99 8.18 10.48 0.40
CA VAL A 99 7.16 9.43 0.52
C VAL A 99 5.92 9.88 -0.23
N ARG A 100 5.41 9.03 -1.11
CA ARG A 100 4.13 9.21 -1.79
C ARG A 100 3.18 8.11 -1.34
N LYS A 101 2.08 8.50 -0.70
CA LYS A 101 1.10 7.56 -0.17
C LYS A 101 0.30 6.92 -1.29
N LEU A 102 0.06 5.61 -1.19
CA LEU A 102 -0.70 4.85 -2.18
C LEU A 102 -1.96 4.29 -1.54
N LEU A 103 -1.81 3.33 -0.62
CA LEU A 103 -2.92 2.62 0.02
C LEU A 103 -2.80 2.66 1.54
N CYS A 104 -3.94 2.53 2.19
CA CYS A 104 -4.05 2.45 3.64
C CYS A 104 -5.14 1.44 4.00
N ALA A 105 -4.86 0.56 4.96
CA ALA A 105 -5.83 -0.37 5.53
C ALA A 105 -5.97 -0.16 7.03
N LYS A 106 -7.20 -0.22 7.55
CA LYS A 106 -7.49 -0.19 8.99
C LYS A 106 -7.85 -1.58 9.50
N VAL A 107 -7.28 -1.93 10.64
CA VAL A 107 -7.31 -3.28 11.21
C VAL A 107 -7.48 -3.20 12.73
N PHE A 108 -8.31 -4.06 13.33
CA PHE A 108 -8.55 -4.03 14.79
C PHE A 108 -7.63 -4.93 15.63
N GLY A 109 -6.65 -5.60 15.02
CA GLY A 109 -5.75 -6.53 15.70
C GLY A 109 -4.30 -6.41 15.23
N ARG A 110 -3.36 -6.48 16.17
CA ARG A 110 -1.91 -6.43 15.89
C ARG A 110 -1.50 -7.55 14.94
N ASP A 111 -1.82 -8.79 15.29
CA ASP A 111 -1.37 -9.96 14.55
C ASP A 111 -2.00 -10.01 13.15
N LEU A 112 -3.25 -9.56 13.04
CA LEU A 112 -3.92 -9.37 11.76
C LEU A 112 -3.22 -8.29 10.92
N ALA A 113 -2.84 -7.16 11.51
CA ALA A 113 -2.12 -6.09 10.79
C ALA A 113 -0.77 -6.58 10.25
N PHE A 114 0.01 -7.33 11.03
CA PHE A 114 1.26 -7.92 10.55
C PHE A 114 1.04 -9.03 9.50
N SER A 115 -0.04 -9.80 9.62
CA SER A 115 -0.40 -10.82 8.62
C SER A 115 -0.81 -10.17 7.29
N ILE A 116 -1.63 -9.12 7.33
CA ILE A 116 -2.00 -8.31 6.16
C ILE A 116 -0.77 -7.68 5.54
N ALA A 117 0.10 -7.04 6.34
CA ALA A 117 1.33 -6.43 5.85
C ALA A 117 2.22 -7.45 5.12
N ARG A 118 2.36 -8.66 5.68
CA ARG A 118 3.09 -9.75 5.02
C ARG A 118 2.47 -10.13 3.68
N VAL A 119 1.15 -10.35 3.63
CA VAL A 119 0.47 -10.74 2.38
C VAL A 119 0.57 -9.64 1.33
N ILE A 120 0.42 -8.36 1.71
CA ILE A 120 0.61 -7.24 0.79
C ILE A 120 2.05 -7.22 0.26
N SER A 121 3.06 -7.42 1.12
CA SER A 121 4.45 -7.48 0.68
C SER A 121 4.71 -8.64 -0.29
N GLU A 122 4.15 -9.82 -0.04
CA GLU A 122 4.26 -10.96 -0.96
C GLU A 122 3.49 -10.72 -2.28
N ALA A 123 2.31 -10.10 -2.20
CA ALA A 123 1.47 -9.80 -3.37
C ALA A 123 2.10 -8.74 -4.28
N LEU A 124 2.84 -7.78 -3.71
CA LEU A 124 3.54 -6.73 -4.45
C LEU A 124 5.01 -7.08 -4.76
N ASP A 125 5.42 -8.34 -4.56
CA ASP A 125 6.76 -8.85 -4.85
C ASP A 125 7.90 -8.06 -4.15
N LEU A 126 7.71 -7.76 -2.85
CA LEU A 126 8.65 -6.97 -2.06
C LEU A 126 9.60 -7.81 -1.19
N VAL A 127 9.44 -9.14 -1.15
CA VAL A 127 10.14 -10.09 -0.25
C VAL A 127 10.56 -11.37 -0.92
#